data_AF-K9VSB8-F1
#
_entry.id   AF-K9VSB8-F1
#
_cell.length_a   1.000
_cell.length_b   1.000
_cell.length_c   1.000
_cell.angle_alpha   90.00
_cell.angle_beta   90.00
_cell.angle_gamma   90.00
#
_symmetry.space_group_name_H-M   'P 1'
#
loop_
_entity.id
_entity.type
_entity.pdbx_description
1 polymer ?
#
loop_
_entity_poly.entity_id
_entity_poly.type
_entity_poly.pdbx_seq_one_letter_code
_entity_poly.pdbx_strand_id
1 'polypeptide(L)'
;MTKDKKVMNELKNLIYTQLKKKYNKCLWPKSNCTEDCINAHSIQNGQILDQLASKDHVVMAVPKQNLNTGPEIEFKQVGRNQATTFTGLCQKHDSELFRPIDINEFDVSNQQQKFLLAYRSVLRELHTRIKVAIELNTFYQGCVERGKCDPNNLNDPIRMGANIKKELASDFYKYKQVYDKIYNSNSFTKIEHECIRIERNCPLAVSSLFDPIESSSGQKRLEPKFIVLNVFPQKKDTIILLSYLRDHQQALKPHANKIITATGEDQLYLLSETILRYCENFVISPEHFNLFSQQKIDAIKNFFLATLTQIDLDHNDQNLMLF
;
A
#
# COMPACT_ATOMS: atom_id res chain seq x y z
N MET A 1 -9.88 21.80 34.36
CA MET A 1 -9.55 21.29 33.00
C MET A 1 -10.06 22.31 31.99
N THR A 2 -9.20 22.92 31.17
CA THR A 2 -9.62 23.97 30.22
C THR A 2 -10.63 23.44 29.21
N LYS A 3 -11.57 24.29 28.77
CA LYS A 3 -12.65 23.96 27.83
C LYS A 3 -12.12 23.29 26.56
N ASP A 4 -10.94 23.72 26.09
CA ASP A 4 -10.26 23.17 24.92
C ASP A 4 -9.71 21.74 25.12
N LYS A 5 -9.20 21.42 26.32
CA LYS A 5 -8.75 20.04 26.65
C LYS A 5 -9.93 19.06 26.66
N LYS A 6 -11.10 19.50 27.10
CA LYS A 6 -12.32 18.68 27.10
C LYS A 6 -12.79 18.41 25.66
N VAL A 7 -12.84 19.45 24.84
CA VAL A 7 -13.23 19.35 23.41
C VAL A 7 -12.27 18.44 22.64
N MET A 8 -10.96 18.55 22.86
CA MET A 8 -9.97 17.68 22.21
C MET A 8 -10.09 16.21 22.62
N ASN A 9 -10.43 15.92 23.87
CA ASN A 9 -10.66 14.54 24.32
C ASN A 9 -11.96 13.95 23.74
N GLU A 10 -13.01 14.75 23.59
CA GLU A 10 -14.27 14.33 22.95
C GLU A 10 -14.06 14.02 21.46
N LEU A 11 -13.28 14.84 20.74
CA LEU A 11 -12.86 14.59 19.35
C LEU A 11 -12.02 13.32 19.23
N LYS A 12 -11.07 13.08 20.14
CA LYS A 12 -10.27 11.84 20.15
C LYS A 12 -11.12 10.58 20.35
N ASN A 13 -12.08 10.63 21.28
CA ASN A 13 -12.98 9.50 21.53
C ASN A 13 -13.91 9.23 20.35
N LEU A 14 -14.37 10.28 19.65
CA LEU A 14 -15.12 10.15 18.41
C LEU A 14 -14.29 9.48 17.32
N ILE A 15 -13.07 9.96 17.07
CA ILE A 15 -12.14 9.36 16.11
C ILE A 15 -11.94 7.88 16.44
N TYR A 16 -11.64 7.55 17.70
CA TYR A 16 -11.39 6.17 18.12
C TYR A 16 -12.63 5.26 17.96
N THR A 17 -13.83 5.76 18.23
CA THR A 17 -15.09 5.00 18.08
C THR A 17 -15.44 4.78 16.61
N GLN A 18 -15.19 5.78 15.76
CA GLN A 18 -15.49 5.71 14.33
C GLN A 18 -14.45 4.86 13.58
N LEU A 19 -13.16 4.93 13.94
CA LEU A 19 -12.09 4.04 13.43
C LEU A 19 -12.36 2.54 13.72
N LYS A 20 -13.24 2.23 14.68
CA LYS A 20 -13.67 0.85 14.97
C LYS A 20 -14.73 0.31 14.01
N LYS A 21 -15.43 1.16 13.25
CA LYS A 21 -16.41 0.69 12.25
C LYS A 21 -15.66 0.10 11.06
N LYS A 22 -15.72 -1.22 10.92
CA LYS A 22 -15.05 -1.94 9.83
C LYS A 22 -15.79 -1.73 8.52
N TYR A 23 -15.06 -1.36 7.47
CA TYR A 23 -15.54 -1.59 6.11
C TYR A 23 -15.59 -3.10 5.87
N ASN A 24 -16.79 -3.60 5.63
CA ASN A 24 -17.08 -5.02 5.47
C ASN A 24 -17.84 -5.26 4.17
N LYS A 25 -17.15 -5.09 3.04
CA LYS A 25 -17.70 -5.40 1.72
C LYS A 25 -16.62 -6.06 0.89
N CYS A 26 -16.96 -7.26 0.42
CA CYS A 26 -16.07 -8.06 -0.40
C CYS A 26 -15.90 -7.41 -1.79
N LEU A 27 -14.65 -7.16 -2.17
CA LEU A 27 -14.23 -6.51 -3.41
C LEU A 27 -14.12 -7.49 -4.59
N TRP A 28 -14.71 -8.67 -4.46
CA TRP A 28 -14.73 -9.69 -5.51
C TRP A 28 -15.30 -9.15 -6.84
N PRO A 29 -14.68 -9.47 -8.00
CA PRO A 29 -15.04 -8.95 -9.32
C PRO A 29 -16.52 -9.05 -9.71
N LYS A 30 -17.26 -10.08 -9.25
CA LYS A 30 -18.67 -10.26 -9.63
C LYS A 30 -19.66 -9.51 -8.74
N SER A 31 -19.18 -8.81 -7.70
CA SER A 31 -19.92 -7.82 -6.88
C SER A 31 -21.25 -8.27 -6.20
N ASN A 32 -21.56 -9.56 -6.18
CA ASN A 32 -22.77 -10.15 -5.58
C ASN A 32 -22.52 -10.84 -4.23
N CYS A 33 -21.37 -10.60 -3.62
CA CYS A 33 -20.99 -11.25 -2.36
C CYS A 33 -21.61 -10.52 -1.16
N THR A 34 -22.27 -11.29 -0.30
CA THR A 34 -22.88 -10.83 0.96
C THR A 34 -22.18 -11.36 2.21
N GLU A 35 -21.14 -12.18 2.03
CA GLU A 35 -20.38 -12.79 3.13
C GLU A 35 -19.46 -11.78 3.81
N ASP A 36 -19.22 -12.01 5.11
CA ASP A 36 -18.30 -11.20 5.89
C ASP A 36 -16.86 -11.34 5.40
N CYS A 37 -16.15 -10.21 5.39
CA CYS A 37 -14.75 -10.16 5.02
C CYS A 37 -13.87 -10.67 6.16
N ILE A 38 -12.84 -11.43 5.79
CA ILE A 38 -11.79 -11.87 6.70
C ILE A 38 -10.61 -10.89 6.67
N ASN A 39 -9.63 -11.11 7.54
CA ASN A 39 -8.31 -10.47 7.42
C ASN A 39 -7.52 -11.17 6.31
N ALA A 40 -7.80 -10.84 5.05
CA ALA A 40 -7.09 -11.40 3.89
C ALA A 40 -5.67 -10.80 3.79
N HIS A 41 -4.68 -11.62 3.44
CA HIS A 41 -3.30 -11.17 3.31
C HIS A 41 -3.00 -10.60 1.92
N SER A 42 -2.37 -9.42 1.89
CA SER A 42 -1.84 -8.84 0.64
C SER A 42 -0.48 -9.40 0.24
N ILE A 43 0.31 -9.92 1.20
CA ILE A 43 1.53 -10.70 0.97
C ILE A 43 1.29 -12.13 1.47
N GLN A 44 1.59 -13.16 0.66
CA GLN A 44 1.31 -14.56 1.02
C GLN A 44 1.88 -14.95 2.39
N ASN A 45 1.00 -15.31 3.34
CA ASN A 45 1.43 -15.67 4.68
C ASN A 45 2.28 -16.96 4.70
N GLY A 46 1.74 -18.06 4.17
CA GLY A 46 2.39 -19.37 4.24
C GLY A 46 3.60 -19.54 3.32
N GLN A 47 3.72 -18.73 2.26
CA GLN A 47 4.86 -18.80 1.35
C GLN A 47 5.89 -17.71 1.60
N ILE A 48 5.48 -16.45 1.79
CA ILE A 48 6.41 -15.31 1.83
C ILE A 48 6.66 -14.84 3.26
N LEU A 49 5.62 -14.57 4.04
CA LEU A 49 5.79 -14.08 5.41
C LEU A 49 6.44 -15.13 6.30
N ASP A 50 6.15 -16.41 6.08
CA ASP A 50 6.78 -17.54 6.79
C ASP A 50 8.31 -17.55 6.61
N GLN A 51 8.81 -17.25 5.40
CA GLN A 51 10.25 -17.17 5.12
C GLN A 51 10.93 -15.97 5.79
N LEU A 52 10.19 -14.88 6.04
CA LEU A 52 10.74 -13.63 6.60
C LEU A 52 10.55 -13.53 8.12
N ALA A 53 9.62 -14.30 8.69
CA ALA A 53 9.26 -14.18 10.09
C ALA A 53 10.32 -14.77 11.01
N SER A 54 10.59 -14.09 12.12
CA SER A 54 11.34 -14.64 13.26
C SER A 54 10.41 -14.68 14.46
N LYS A 55 10.28 -15.85 15.10
CA LYS A 55 9.31 -16.10 16.19
C LYS A 55 7.88 -15.68 15.82
N ASP A 56 7.42 -16.04 14.62
CA ASP A 56 6.11 -15.66 14.04
C ASP A 56 5.86 -14.15 13.84
N HIS A 57 6.89 -13.31 13.91
CA HIS A 57 6.78 -11.86 13.72
C HIS A 57 7.61 -11.36 12.53
N VAL A 58 7.12 -10.31 11.88
CA VAL A 58 7.84 -9.50 10.89
C VAL A 58 7.90 -8.05 11.36
N VAL A 59 8.76 -7.23 10.77
CA VAL A 59 8.82 -5.79 11.06
C VAL A 59 8.08 -5.01 9.97
N MET A 60 7.19 -4.10 10.38
CA MET A 60 6.45 -3.21 9.47
C MET A 60 6.66 -1.75 9.86
N ALA A 61 6.83 -0.88 8.86
CA ALA A 61 6.64 0.55 9.06
C ALA A 61 5.14 0.84 9.19
N VAL A 62 4.73 1.43 10.31
CA VAL A 62 3.34 1.82 10.54
C VAL A 62 3.25 3.34 10.75
N PRO A 63 2.26 4.01 10.12
CA PRO A 63 1.98 5.40 10.42
C PRO A 63 1.63 5.59 11.90
N LYS A 64 2.19 6.63 12.51
CA LYS A 64 1.94 7.05 13.88
C LYS A 64 1.61 8.53 13.88
N GLN A 65 0.50 8.89 14.50
CA GLN A 65 0.19 10.30 14.71
C GLN A 65 0.81 10.75 16.04
N ASN A 66 1.78 11.65 15.98
CA ASN A 66 2.26 12.38 17.15
C ASN A 66 1.56 13.74 17.21
N LEU A 67 1.01 14.09 18.37
CA LEU A 67 0.25 15.33 18.54
C LEU A 67 1.12 16.57 18.63
N ASN A 68 2.41 16.41 18.95
CA ASN A 68 3.35 17.52 19.11
C ASN A 68 4.19 17.74 17.85
N THR A 69 4.59 16.66 17.17
CA THR A 69 5.53 16.68 16.04
C THR A 69 4.87 16.33 14.70
N GLY A 70 3.61 15.89 14.70
CA GLY A 70 2.86 15.59 13.47
C GLY A 70 2.88 14.09 13.09
N PRO A 71 2.65 13.75 11.81
CA PRO A 71 2.75 12.37 11.35
C PRO A 71 4.19 11.86 11.51
N GLU A 72 4.34 10.60 11.87
CA GLU A 72 5.61 9.88 12.03
C GLU A 72 5.45 8.45 11.48
N ILE A 73 6.57 7.73 11.27
CA ILE A 73 6.56 6.29 11.11
C ILE A 73 7.26 5.61 12.27
N GLU A 74 6.72 4.45 12.63
CA GLU A 74 7.26 3.59 13.67
C GLU A 74 7.44 2.19 13.09
N PHE A 75 8.61 1.60 13.29
CA PHE A 75 8.83 0.19 12.96
C PHE A 75 8.32 -0.68 14.10
N LYS A 76 7.38 -1.58 13.80
CA LYS A 76 6.79 -2.51 14.78
C LYS A 76 7.00 -3.94 14.39
N GLN A 77 7.25 -4.78 15.40
CA GLN A 77 7.05 -6.21 15.27
C GLN A 77 5.55 -6.51 15.21
N VAL A 78 5.12 -7.17 14.14
CA VAL A 78 3.73 -7.54 13.88
C VAL A 78 3.70 -9.04 13.62
N GLY A 79 2.81 -9.76 14.31
CA GLY A 79 2.63 -11.19 14.06
C GLY A 79 2.22 -11.43 12.60
N ARG A 80 2.82 -12.42 11.94
CA ARG A 80 2.63 -12.68 10.50
C ARG A 80 1.16 -12.90 10.09
N ASN A 81 0.35 -13.42 11.02
CA ASN A 81 -1.10 -13.61 10.81
C ASN A 81 -1.89 -12.29 10.77
N GLN A 82 -1.29 -11.17 11.19
CA GLN A 82 -1.90 -9.84 11.15
C GLN A 82 -1.19 -8.92 10.15
N ALA A 83 0.10 -9.16 9.89
CA ALA A 83 0.89 -8.36 8.97
C ALA A 83 0.26 -8.35 7.57
N THR A 84 0.20 -7.16 6.95
CA THR A 84 -0.27 -6.96 5.57
C THR A 84 -1.73 -7.39 5.31
N THR A 85 -2.55 -7.52 6.36
CA THR A 85 -3.95 -7.94 6.22
C THR A 85 -4.90 -6.77 5.90
N PHE A 86 -5.98 -7.06 5.18
CA PHE A 86 -7.05 -6.11 4.88
C PHE A 86 -8.41 -6.82 4.83
N THR A 87 -9.49 -6.09 5.17
CA THR A 87 -10.86 -6.64 5.21
C THR A 87 -11.64 -6.40 3.92
N GLY A 88 -11.03 -6.77 2.79
CA GLY A 88 -11.59 -6.54 1.46
C GLY A 88 -12.11 -7.79 0.75
N LEU A 89 -11.95 -8.98 1.34
CA LEU A 89 -12.38 -10.26 0.74
C LEU A 89 -12.95 -11.18 1.81
N CYS A 90 -14.00 -11.93 1.46
CA CYS A 90 -14.47 -13.05 2.28
C CYS A 90 -13.59 -14.29 2.04
N GLN A 91 -13.63 -15.25 2.96
CA GLN A 91 -12.78 -16.45 2.91
C GLN A 91 -12.89 -17.20 1.57
N LYS A 92 -14.12 -17.40 1.08
CA LYS A 92 -14.39 -18.10 -0.18
C LYS A 92 -13.69 -17.41 -1.35
N HIS A 93 -13.89 -16.10 -1.53
CA HIS A 93 -13.38 -15.37 -2.68
C HIS A 93 -11.89 -15.09 -2.59
N ASP A 94 -11.33 -14.90 -1.39
CA ASP A 94 -9.87 -14.84 -1.20
C ASP A 94 -9.20 -16.14 -1.66
N SER A 95 -9.73 -17.28 -1.19
CA SER A 95 -9.24 -18.61 -1.58
C SER A 95 -9.42 -18.87 -3.07
N GLU A 96 -10.60 -18.57 -3.64
CA GLU A 96 -10.88 -18.79 -5.07
C GLU A 96 -9.97 -17.94 -5.97
N LEU A 97 -9.79 -16.66 -5.63
CA LEU A 97 -9.03 -15.72 -6.45
C LEU A 97 -7.54 -16.07 -6.47
N PHE A 98 -6.98 -16.37 -5.30
CA PHE A 98 -5.53 -16.39 -5.13
C PHE A 98 -4.91 -17.75 -4.87
N ARG A 99 -5.72 -18.82 -4.81
CA ARG A 99 -5.19 -20.19 -4.77
C ARG A 99 -4.01 -20.42 -5.74
N PRO A 100 -4.03 -19.95 -7.02
CA PRO A 100 -2.91 -20.19 -7.94
C PRO A 100 -1.55 -19.63 -7.48
N ILE A 101 -1.53 -18.58 -6.66
CA ILE A 101 -0.32 -17.92 -6.13
C ILE A 101 -0.04 -18.24 -4.66
N ASP A 102 -0.99 -18.86 -3.95
CA ASP A 102 -0.86 -19.19 -2.52
C ASP A 102 -0.41 -20.64 -2.29
N ILE A 103 -0.70 -21.57 -3.21
CA ILE A 103 -0.33 -22.99 -3.06
C ILE A 103 0.81 -23.45 -3.98
N ASN A 104 1.10 -22.71 -5.03
CA ASN A 104 2.12 -23.06 -6.01
C ASN A 104 3.35 -22.16 -5.85
N GLU A 105 4.54 -22.66 -6.18
CA GLU A 105 5.71 -21.81 -6.35
C GLU A 105 5.45 -20.80 -7.48
N PHE A 106 6.04 -19.60 -7.37
CA PHE A 106 5.97 -18.59 -8.41
C PHE A 106 6.79 -19.01 -9.64
N ASP A 107 6.13 -18.96 -10.79
CA ASP A 107 6.69 -19.23 -12.11
C ASP A 107 6.72 -17.95 -12.94
N VAL A 108 7.93 -17.50 -13.27
CA VAL A 108 8.17 -16.29 -14.07
C VAL A 108 7.59 -16.38 -15.49
N SER A 109 7.26 -17.55 -16.00
CA SER A 109 6.58 -17.69 -17.30
C SER A 109 5.05 -17.58 -17.19
N ASN A 110 4.49 -17.74 -15.98
CA ASN A 110 3.06 -17.81 -15.75
C ASN A 110 2.41 -16.42 -15.64
N GLN A 111 1.70 -16.02 -16.69
CA GLN A 111 1.02 -14.72 -16.76
C GLN A 111 -0.13 -14.59 -15.75
N GLN A 112 -0.83 -15.68 -15.43
CA GLN A 112 -1.90 -15.67 -14.43
C GLN A 112 -1.35 -15.35 -13.05
N GLN A 113 -0.25 -15.97 -12.65
CA GLN A 113 0.36 -15.71 -11.35
C GLN A 113 0.85 -14.26 -11.21
N LYS A 114 1.51 -13.72 -12.24
CA LYS A 114 1.93 -12.31 -12.26
C LYS A 114 0.74 -11.35 -12.16
N PHE A 115 -0.32 -11.62 -12.91
CA PHE A 115 -1.56 -10.86 -12.83
C PHE A 115 -2.16 -10.91 -11.43
N LEU A 116 -2.26 -12.08 -10.81
CA LEU A 116 -2.89 -12.25 -9.50
C LEU A 116 -2.10 -11.55 -8.39
N LEU A 117 -0.76 -11.58 -8.44
CA LEU A 117 0.08 -10.77 -7.55
C LEU A 117 -0.21 -9.27 -7.69
N ALA A 118 -0.32 -8.78 -8.92
CA ALA A 118 -0.65 -7.38 -9.16
C ALA A 118 -2.07 -7.03 -8.69
N TYR A 119 -3.03 -7.91 -8.97
CA TYR A 119 -4.44 -7.70 -8.64
C TYR A 119 -4.67 -7.69 -7.13
N ARG A 120 -3.93 -8.50 -6.37
CA ARG A 120 -3.93 -8.48 -4.89
C ARG A 120 -3.55 -7.10 -4.34
N SER A 121 -2.50 -6.49 -4.88
CA SER A 121 -2.10 -5.12 -4.50
C SER A 121 -3.20 -4.10 -4.84
N VAL A 122 -3.86 -4.24 -6.00
CA VAL A 122 -4.97 -3.34 -6.41
C VAL A 122 -6.17 -3.46 -5.46
N LEU A 123 -6.55 -4.68 -5.06
CA LEU A 123 -7.66 -4.88 -4.12
C LEU A 123 -7.36 -4.30 -2.72
N ARG A 124 -6.14 -4.50 -2.22
CA ARG A 124 -5.69 -3.90 -0.95
C ARG A 124 -5.69 -2.38 -1.03
N GLU A 125 -5.19 -1.80 -2.11
CA GLU A 125 -5.15 -0.35 -2.29
C GLU A 125 -6.55 0.27 -2.36
N LEU A 126 -7.47 -0.36 -3.10
CA LEU A 126 -8.87 0.07 -3.14
C LEU A 126 -9.50 0.02 -1.75
N HIS A 127 -9.28 -1.07 -1.00
CA HIS A 127 -9.75 -1.17 0.39
C HIS A 127 -9.23 -0.03 1.26
N THR A 128 -7.93 0.25 1.22
CA THR A 128 -7.30 1.35 1.96
C THR A 128 -7.93 2.69 1.61
N ARG A 129 -8.12 3.00 0.32
CA ARG A 129 -8.74 4.26 -0.14
C ARG A 129 -10.18 4.40 0.31
N ILE A 130 -10.97 3.32 0.21
CA ILE A 130 -12.37 3.31 0.68
C ILE A 130 -12.42 3.53 2.19
N LYS A 131 -11.57 2.83 2.95
CA LYS A 131 -11.49 2.96 4.40
C LYS A 131 -11.19 4.42 4.80
N VAL A 132 -10.15 5.03 4.22
CA VAL A 132 -9.81 6.44 4.49
C VAL A 132 -10.94 7.39 4.12
N ALA A 133 -11.61 7.17 2.98
CA ALA A 133 -12.75 7.99 2.57
C ALA A 133 -13.93 7.90 3.56
N ILE A 134 -14.24 6.69 4.04
CA ILE A 134 -15.28 6.47 5.06
C ILE A 134 -14.90 7.15 6.37
N GLU A 135 -13.66 6.98 6.84
CA GLU A 135 -13.18 7.55 8.09
C GLU A 135 -13.26 9.09 8.08
N LEU A 136 -12.79 9.73 7.01
CA LEU A 136 -12.83 11.19 6.89
C LEU A 136 -14.26 11.73 6.71
N ASN A 137 -15.10 11.08 5.91
CA ASN A 137 -16.50 11.48 5.78
C ASN A 137 -17.24 11.36 7.12
N THR A 138 -16.95 10.30 7.86
CA THR A 138 -17.52 10.05 9.17
C THR A 138 -17.04 11.08 10.21
N PHE A 139 -15.76 11.44 10.18
CA PHE A 139 -15.21 12.52 10.99
C PHE A 139 -15.90 13.85 10.68
N TYR A 140 -16.03 14.20 9.39
CA TYR A 140 -16.75 15.39 8.94
C TYR A 140 -18.20 15.44 9.46
N GLN A 141 -18.95 14.35 9.31
CA GLN A 141 -20.33 14.27 9.83
C GLN A 141 -20.39 14.51 11.35
N GLY A 142 -19.46 13.91 12.11
CA GLY A 142 -19.38 14.15 13.54
C GLY A 142 -19.04 15.60 13.92
N CYS A 143 -18.27 16.31 13.10
CA CYS A 143 -18.03 17.75 13.28
C CYS A 143 -19.29 18.59 13.00
N VAL A 144 -20.05 18.26 11.96
CA VAL A 144 -21.33 18.93 11.64
C VAL A 144 -22.34 18.75 12.78
N GLU A 145 -22.54 17.53 13.27
CA GLU A 145 -23.46 17.23 14.40
C GLU A 145 -23.16 18.06 15.66
N ARG A 146 -21.89 18.44 15.86
CA ARG A 146 -21.41 19.19 17.03
C ARG A 146 -21.33 20.71 16.78
N GLY A 147 -21.80 21.19 15.64
CA GLY A 147 -21.70 22.60 15.24
C GLY A 147 -20.26 23.09 15.07
N LYS A 148 -19.33 22.18 14.71
CA LYS A 148 -17.91 22.51 14.46
C LYS A 148 -17.58 22.72 12.99
N CYS A 149 -18.41 22.18 12.11
CA CYS A 149 -18.38 22.43 10.67
C CYS A 149 -19.74 22.95 10.22
N ASP A 150 -19.75 23.93 9.31
CA ASP A 150 -20.96 24.38 8.65
C ASP A 150 -21.20 23.52 7.39
N PRO A 151 -22.28 22.72 7.32
CA PRO A 151 -22.57 21.90 6.16
C PRO A 151 -22.92 22.69 4.90
N ASN A 152 -23.19 24.00 5.02
CA ASN A 152 -23.44 24.88 3.87
C ASN A 152 -22.16 25.52 3.33
N ASN A 153 -21.07 25.53 4.12
CA ASN A 153 -19.78 26.02 3.65
C ASN A 153 -19.12 24.97 2.74
N LEU A 154 -19.10 25.23 1.44
CA LEU A 154 -18.43 24.37 0.46
C LEU A 154 -16.90 24.38 0.59
N ASN A 155 -16.34 25.47 1.12
CA ASN A 155 -14.90 25.71 1.26
C ASN A 155 -14.35 25.26 2.62
N ASP A 156 -15.16 24.57 3.44
CA ASP A 156 -14.70 23.97 4.69
C ASP A 156 -13.60 22.93 4.39
N PRO A 157 -12.36 23.08 4.91
CA PRO A 157 -11.26 22.17 4.58
C PRO A 157 -11.50 20.70 4.97
N ILE A 158 -12.26 20.45 6.04
CA ILE A 158 -12.58 19.09 6.50
C ILE A 158 -13.55 18.44 5.52
N ARG A 159 -14.57 19.18 5.08
CA ARG A 159 -15.49 18.76 4.02
C ARG A 159 -14.77 18.50 2.71
N MET A 160 -13.93 19.45 2.27
CA MET A 160 -13.17 19.32 1.03
C MET A 160 -12.27 18.08 1.07
N GLY A 161 -11.54 17.86 2.17
CA GLY A 161 -10.70 16.68 2.37
C GLY A 161 -11.49 15.37 2.29
N ALA A 162 -12.65 15.30 2.95
CA ALA A 162 -13.53 14.13 2.90
C ALA A 162 -14.05 13.85 1.48
N ASN A 163 -14.49 14.89 0.76
CA ASN A 163 -14.99 14.77 -0.61
C ASN A 163 -13.89 14.35 -1.59
N ILE A 164 -12.69 14.94 -1.50
CA ILE A 164 -11.55 14.58 -2.35
C ILE A 164 -11.21 13.10 -2.17
N LYS A 165 -11.13 12.60 -0.93
CA LYS A 165 -10.79 11.19 -0.68
C LYS A 165 -11.89 10.24 -1.16
N LYS A 166 -13.16 10.62 -1.05
CA LYS A 166 -14.29 9.88 -1.64
C LYS A 166 -14.20 9.82 -3.17
N GLU A 167 -13.88 10.93 -3.82
CA GLU A 167 -13.70 10.98 -5.28
C GLU A 167 -12.51 10.11 -5.72
N LEU A 168 -11.37 10.20 -5.04
CA LEU A 168 -10.19 9.36 -5.32
C LEU A 168 -10.47 7.86 -5.13
N ALA A 169 -11.26 7.48 -4.13
CA ALA A 169 -11.70 6.09 -3.94
C ALA A 169 -12.64 5.64 -5.08
N SER A 170 -13.55 6.51 -5.51
CA SER A 170 -14.46 6.24 -6.63
C SER A 170 -13.71 6.09 -7.97
N ASP A 171 -12.74 6.96 -8.25
CA ASP A 171 -11.92 6.86 -9.46
C ASP A 171 -11.06 5.60 -9.43
N PHE A 172 -10.48 5.25 -8.27
CA PHE A 172 -9.72 4.02 -8.14
C PHE A 172 -10.60 2.75 -8.24
N TYR A 173 -11.88 2.83 -7.86
CA TYR A 173 -12.83 1.74 -8.11
C TYR A 173 -12.99 1.49 -9.62
N LYS A 174 -13.08 2.54 -10.44
CA LYS A 174 -13.11 2.41 -11.91
C LYS A 174 -11.81 1.77 -12.44
N TYR A 175 -10.66 2.16 -11.89
CA TYR A 175 -9.37 1.52 -12.21
C TYR A 175 -9.39 0.02 -11.88
N LYS A 176 -9.86 -0.36 -10.69
CA LYS A 176 -10.03 -1.76 -10.29
C LYS A 176 -10.97 -2.54 -11.22
N GLN A 177 -12.03 -1.92 -11.76
CA GLN A 177 -12.91 -2.58 -12.74
C GLN A 177 -12.19 -2.98 -14.03
N VAL A 178 -11.06 -2.34 -14.39
CA VAL A 178 -10.24 -2.80 -15.50
C VAL A 178 -9.62 -4.17 -15.18
N TYR A 179 -9.09 -4.34 -13.97
CA TYR A 179 -8.55 -5.62 -13.50
C TYR A 179 -9.65 -6.68 -13.38
N ASP A 180 -10.86 -6.32 -12.95
CA ASP A 180 -12.01 -7.25 -12.90
C ASP A 180 -12.32 -7.83 -14.27
N LYS A 181 -12.31 -6.98 -15.30
CA LYS A 181 -12.56 -7.41 -16.69
C LYS A 181 -11.46 -8.34 -17.19
N ILE A 182 -10.21 -8.08 -16.82
CA ILE A 182 -9.05 -8.93 -17.17
C ILE A 182 -9.15 -10.29 -16.49
N TYR A 183 -9.48 -10.31 -15.19
CA TYR A 183 -9.70 -11.55 -14.45
C TYR A 183 -10.85 -12.37 -15.05
N ASN A 184 -12.02 -11.76 -15.26
CA ASN A 184 -13.20 -12.45 -15.76
C ASN A 184 -13.05 -12.96 -17.20
N SER A 185 -12.21 -12.32 -18.03
CA SER A 185 -11.94 -12.77 -19.39
C SER A 185 -10.90 -13.90 -19.47
N ASN A 186 -10.21 -14.21 -18.36
CA ASN A 186 -9.04 -15.10 -18.33
C ASN A 186 -7.97 -14.73 -19.38
N SER A 187 -7.87 -13.44 -19.75
CA SER A 187 -6.92 -12.94 -20.74
C SER A 187 -6.04 -11.86 -20.13
N PHE A 188 -4.86 -12.26 -19.67
CA PHE A 188 -3.93 -11.40 -18.93
C PHE A 188 -3.06 -10.50 -19.83
N THR A 189 -3.36 -10.42 -21.12
CA THR A 189 -2.56 -9.68 -22.12
C THR A 189 -2.65 -8.17 -21.98
N LYS A 190 -3.58 -7.64 -21.18
CA LYS A 190 -3.73 -6.19 -20.96
C LYS A 190 -2.83 -5.62 -19.87
N ILE A 191 -2.05 -6.47 -19.21
CA ILE A 191 -1.04 -6.07 -18.23
C ILE A 191 0.33 -6.40 -18.79
N GLU A 192 1.23 -5.44 -18.69
CA GLU A 192 2.65 -5.63 -18.93
C GLU A 192 3.36 -5.95 -17.62
N HIS A 193 4.34 -6.82 -17.70
CA HIS A 193 5.10 -7.31 -16.56
C HIS A 193 6.60 -7.25 -16.85
N GLU A 194 7.33 -6.48 -16.06
CA GLU A 194 8.80 -6.49 -16.03
C GLU A 194 9.21 -7.28 -14.78
N CYS A 195 9.87 -8.43 -14.98
CA CYS A 195 10.24 -9.34 -13.89
C CYS A 195 11.74 -9.59 -13.89
N ILE A 196 12.38 -9.40 -12.73
CA ILE A 196 13.80 -9.68 -12.50
C ILE A 196 13.96 -10.65 -11.35
N ARG A 197 14.98 -11.51 -11.48
CA ARG A 197 15.50 -12.35 -10.42
C ARG A 197 16.91 -11.89 -10.09
N ILE A 198 17.15 -11.56 -8.82
CA ILE A 198 18.47 -11.25 -8.29
C ILE A 198 18.90 -12.43 -7.42
N GLU A 199 20.07 -13.01 -7.67
CA GLU A 199 20.65 -14.09 -6.87
C GLU A 199 21.21 -13.57 -5.53
N ARG A 200 20.30 -13.04 -4.71
CA ARG A 200 20.57 -12.49 -3.38
C ARG A 200 19.38 -12.77 -2.47
N ASN A 201 19.66 -13.15 -1.23
CA ASN A 201 18.62 -13.35 -0.22
C ASN A 201 17.78 -12.08 -0.05
N CYS A 202 16.45 -12.23 -0.06
CA CYS A 202 15.53 -11.11 0.06
C CYS A 202 15.14 -10.92 1.53
N PRO A 203 15.54 -9.82 2.20
CA PRO A 203 15.21 -9.62 3.60
C PRO A 203 13.81 -9.02 3.81
N LEU A 204 13.06 -8.77 2.74
CA LEU A 204 11.82 -8.00 2.78
C LEU A 204 10.78 -8.56 1.80
N ALA A 205 9.53 -8.14 1.95
CA ALA A 205 8.52 -8.34 0.93
C ALA A 205 7.64 -7.10 0.78
N VAL A 206 7.19 -6.86 -0.46
CA VAL A 206 6.40 -5.69 -0.85
C VAL A 206 5.19 -6.17 -1.65
N SER A 207 4.02 -5.62 -1.36
CA SER A 207 2.84 -5.69 -2.22
C SER A 207 2.18 -4.32 -2.21
N SER A 208 2.51 -3.50 -3.20
CA SER A 208 2.11 -2.09 -3.24
C SER A 208 1.87 -1.60 -4.66
N LEU A 209 1.18 -0.48 -4.77
CA LEU A 209 0.90 0.20 -6.03
C LEU A 209 1.16 1.69 -5.84
N PHE A 210 1.76 2.34 -6.85
CA PHE A 210 2.06 3.77 -6.81
C PHE A 210 1.98 4.42 -8.17
N ASP A 211 1.82 5.75 -8.17
CA ASP A 211 1.88 6.56 -9.40
C ASP A 211 3.23 7.29 -9.43
N PRO A 212 4.15 6.92 -10.34
CA PRO A 212 5.49 7.50 -10.38
C PRO A 212 5.56 8.85 -11.11
N ILE A 213 4.45 9.32 -11.70
CA ILE A 213 4.44 10.55 -12.47
C ILE A 213 3.99 11.68 -11.53
N GLU A 214 4.87 12.64 -11.29
CA GLU A 214 4.54 13.80 -10.48
C GLU A 214 3.47 14.65 -11.17
N SER A 215 2.48 15.13 -10.42
CA SER A 215 1.61 16.18 -10.94
C SER A 215 2.39 17.49 -10.89
N SER A 216 2.69 18.08 -12.04
CA SER A 216 3.17 19.47 -12.06
C SER A 216 2.12 20.37 -11.40
N SER A 217 2.54 21.19 -10.44
CA SER A 217 1.73 22.25 -9.81
C SER A 217 0.46 21.80 -9.04
N GLY A 218 0.43 20.58 -8.49
CA GLY A 218 -0.69 20.11 -7.67
C GLY A 218 -2.02 19.95 -8.42
N GLN A 219 -2.00 20.00 -9.76
CA GLN A 219 -3.18 19.73 -10.58
C GLN A 219 -3.43 18.22 -10.65
N LYS A 220 -4.63 17.79 -10.24
CA LYS A 220 -5.07 16.40 -10.37
C LYS A 220 -4.97 15.98 -11.84
N ARG A 221 -4.11 14.99 -12.15
CA ARG A 221 -4.13 14.36 -13.47
C ARG A 221 -5.45 13.61 -13.65
N LEU A 222 -6.08 13.81 -14.81
CA LEU A 222 -7.37 13.21 -15.15
C LEU A 222 -7.32 11.68 -15.15
N GLU A 223 -6.15 11.11 -15.46
CA GLU A 223 -5.92 9.67 -15.49
C GLU A 223 -4.59 9.34 -14.77
N PRO A 224 -4.63 8.93 -13.48
CA PRO A 224 -3.44 8.46 -12.79
C PRO A 224 -2.97 7.13 -13.41
N LYS A 225 -1.65 6.95 -13.45
CA LYS A 225 -1.00 5.79 -14.10
C LYS A 225 -0.19 5.07 -13.05
N PHE A 226 -0.53 3.81 -12.81
CA PHE A 226 0.00 3.09 -11.67
C PHE A 226 0.95 1.97 -12.06
N ILE A 227 2.05 1.88 -11.32
CA ILE A 227 2.93 0.71 -11.26
C ILE A 227 2.57 -0.09 -10.01
N VAL A 228 2.36 -1.38 -10.19
CA VAL A 228 2.25 -2.35 -9.10
C VAL A 228 3.61 -2.99 -8.88
N LEU A 229 4.16 -2.85 -7.68
CA LEU A 229 5.43 -3.44 -7.28
C LEU A 229 5.18 -4.58 -6.30
N ASN A 230 5.67 -5.76 -6.67
CA ASN A 230 5.82 -6.89 -5.78
C ASN A 230 7.30 -7.26 -5.67
N VAL A 231 7.78 -7.42 -4.44
CA VAL A 231 9.14 -7.90 -4.14
C VAL A 231 9.01 -9.00 -3.12
N PHE A 232 9.67 -10.13 -3.30
CA PHE A 232 9.60 -11.23 -2.34
C PHE A 232 10.75 -12.23 -2.47
N PRO A 233 11.10 -12.94 -1.38
CA PRO A 233 12.01 -14.08 -1.43
C PRO A 233 11.41 -15.25 -2.20
N GLN A 234 12.22 -15.86 -3.06
CA GLN A 234 11.98 -17.20 -3.59
C GLN A 234 13.27 -18.00 -3.47
N LYS A 235 13.31 -18.92 -2.50
CA LYS A 235 14.52 -19.71 -2.19
C LYS A 235 15.68 -18.80 -1.80
N LYS A 236 16.72 -18.68 -2.63
CA LYS A 236 17.89 -17.82 -2.38
C LYS A 236 17.83 -16.49 -3.12
N ASP A 237 16.75 -16.25 -3.86
CA ASP A 237 16.66 -15.15 -4.79
C ASP A 237 15.64 -14.12 -4.34
N THR A 238 15.87 -12.90 -4.79
CA THR A 238 14.91 -11.81 -4.72
C THR A 238 14.18 -11.74 -6.06
N ILE A 239 12.87 -11.89 -6.02
CA ILE A 239 12.01 -11.64 -7.19
C ILE A 239 11.51 -10.20 -7.11
N ILE A 240 11.65 -9.47 -8.22
CA ILE A 240 11.09 -8.13 -8.41
C ILE A 240 10.12 -8.23 -9.58
N LEU A 241 8.85 -7.91 -9.34
CA LEU A 241 7.80 -7.88 -10.36
C LEU A 241 7.16 -6.50 -10.38
N LEU A 242 7.38 -5.77 -11.47
CA LEU A 242 6.66 -4.55 -11.78
C LEU A 242 5.56 -4.85 -12.80
N SER A 243 4.33 -4.41 -12.53
CA SER A 243 3.19 -4.62 -13.41
C SER A 243 2.43 -3.33 -13.65
N TYR A 244 1.96 -3.12 -14.88
CA TYR A 244 1.15 -1.94 -15.23
C TYR A 244 0.24 -2.24 -16.43
N LEU A 245 -0.81 -1.44 -16.60
CA LEU A 245 -1.68 -1.55 -17.78
C LEU A 245 -0.86 -1.32 -19.05
N ARG A 246 -1.05 -2.17 -20.07
CA ARG A 246 -0.37 -2.06 -21.36
C ARG A 246 -0.58 -0.69 -22.01
N ASP A 247 -1.79 -0.14 -21.92
CA ASP A 247 -2.12 1.18 -22.46
C ASP A 247 -1.33 2.32 -21.78
N HIS A 248 -0.76 2.07 -20.59
CA HIS A 248 0.07 3.02 -19.85
C HIS A 248 1.58 2.79 -20.04
N GLN A 249 1.97 1.75 -20.78
CA GLN A 249 3.37 1.33 -20.95
C GLN A 249 4.28 2.45 -21.42
N GLN A 250 3.86 3.26 -22.41
CA GLN A 250 4.70 4.35 -22.94
C GLN A 250 5.12 5.34 -21.85
N ALA A 251 4.22 5.61 -20.90
CA ALA A 251 4.48 6.54 -19.80
C ALA A 251 5.20 5.87 -18.62
N LEU A 252 4.93 4.60 -18.33
CA LEU A 252 5.40 3.93 -17.12
C LEU A 252 6.70 3.14 -17.30
N LYS A 253 6.98 2.63 -18.51
CA LYS A 253 8.20 1.84 -18.78
C LYS A 253 9.49 2.60 -18.45
N PRO A 254 9.64 3.91 -18.73
CA PRO A 254 10.83 4.66 -18.33
C PRO A 254 11.06 4.68 -16.82
N HIS A 255 9.99 4.72 -16.01
CA HIS A 255 10.09 4.68 -14.55
C HIS A 255 10.45 3.27 -14.05
N ALA A 256 9.83 2.23 -14.62
CA ALA A 256 10.18 0.85 -14.29
C ALA A 256 11.65 0.53 -14.66
N ASN A 257 12.11 1.03 -15.82
CA ASN A 257 13.47 0.82 -16.31
C ASN A 257 14.55 1.34 -15.36
N LYS A 258 14.28 2.40 -14.56
CA LYS A 258 15.23 2.87 -13.55
C LYS A 258 15.70 1.74 -12.63
N ILE A 259 14.78 0.85 -12.24
CA ILE A 259 15.10 -0.33 -11.42
C ILE A 259 15.54 -1.49 -12.31
N ILE A 260 14.80 -1.74 -13.41
CA ILE A 260 14.97 -2.95 -14.21
C ILE A 260 16.34 -3.02 -14.91
N THR A 261 16.88 -1.88 -15.36
CA THR A 261 18.15 -1.85 -16.10
C THR A 261 19.37 -1.58 -15.22
N ALA A 262 19.18 -1.23 -13.95
CA ALA A 262 20.26 -1.10 -12.98
C ALA A 262 20.81 -2.48 -12.59
N THR A 263 22.02 -2.52 -12.00
CA THR A 263 22.64 -3.78 -11.52
C THR A 263 23.35 -3.57 -10.20
N GLY A 264 23.62 -4.66 -9.48
CA GLY A 264 24.39 -4.63 -8.23
C GLY A 264 23.73 -3.80 -7.12
N GLU A 265 24.54 -3.13 -6.30
CA GLU A 265 24.06 -2.29 -5.20
C GLU A 265 23.21 -1.11 -5.70
N ASP A 266 23.52 -0.51 -6.86
CA ASP A 266 22.72 0.59 -7.40
C ASP A 266 21.26 0.17 -7.67
N GLN A 267 21.04 -1.05 -8.15
CA GLN A 267 19.69 -1.59 -8.37
C GLN A 267 18.93 -1.74 -7.04
N LEU A 268 19.61 -2.26 -6.01
CA LEU A 268 19.01 -2.45 -4.68
C LEU A 268 18.74 -1.10 -4.00
N TYR A 269 19.60 -0.12 -4.22
CA TYR A 269 19.41 1.24 -3.72
C TYR A 269 18.16 1.87 -4.35
N LEU A 270 18.06 1.86 -5.69
CA LEU A 270 16.91 2.42 -6.41
C LEU A 270 15.60 1.71 -6.05
N LEU A 271 15.64 0.39 -5.86
CA LEU A 271 14.50 -0.37 -5.38
C LEU A 271 14.12 0.04 -3.95
N SER A 272 15.09 0.18 -3.05
CA SER A 272 14.87 0.59 -1.66
C SER A 272 14.28 1.97 -1.56
N GLU A 273 14.83 2.93 -2.31
CA GLU A 273 14.31 4.29 -2.39
C GLU A 273 12.87 4.30 -2.92
N THR A 274 12.57 3.52 -3.97
CA THR A 274 11.22 3.38 -4.51
C THR A 274 10.24 2.80 -3.48
N ILE A 275 10.66 1.77 -2.73
CA ILE A 275 9.86 1.18 -1.65
C ILE A 275 9.57 2.23 -0.58
N LEU A 276 10.61 2.91 -0.08
CA LEU A 276 10.45 3.92 0.98
C LEU A 276 9.62 5.13 0.54
N ARG A 277 9.72 5.49 -0.74
CA ARG A 277 9.04 6.68 -1.29
C ARG A 277 7.55 6.44 -1.50
N TYR A 278 7.19 5.23 -1.92
CA TYR A 278 5.85 4.97 -2.45
C TYR A 278 5.10 3.80 -1.80
N CYS A 279 5.78 2.88 -1.13
CA CYS A 279 5.19 1.65 -0.66
C CYS A 279 4.97 1.70 0.86
N GLU A 280 3.71 1.84 1.27
CA GLU A 280 3.34 1.74 2.69
C GLU A 280 3.22 0.28 3.17
N ASN A 281 3.03 -0.67 2.24
CA ASN A 281 2.72 -2.06 2.55
C ASN A 281 3.90 -2.97 2.20
N PHE A 282 4.91 -2.93 3.06
CA PHE A 282 6.05 -3.83 3.02
C PHE A 282 6.38 -4.36 4.42
N VAL A 283 7.09 -5.48 4.45
CA VAL A 283 7.60 -6.12 5.66
C VAL A 283 9.11 -6.30 5.52
N ILE A 284 9.83 -6.24 6.64
CA ILE A 284 11.25 -6.61 6.75
C ILE A 284 11.34 -7.77 7.72
N SER A 285 12.23 -8.73 7.45
CA SER A 285 12.57 -9.77 8.41
C SER A 285 13.14 -9.15 9.70
N PRO A 286 12.76 -9.63 10.90
CA PRO A 286 13.29 -9.08 12.14
C PRO A 286 14.81 -9.21 12.24
N GLU A 287 15.37 -10.30 11.71
CA GLU A 287 16.82 -10.55 11.72
C GLU A 287 17.57 -9.48 10.95
N HIS A 288 17.10 -9.12 9.75
CA HIS A 288 17.70 -8.05 8.95
C HIS A 288 17.48 -6.67 9.57
N PHE A 289 16.27 -6.39 10.06
CA PHE A 289 15.97 -5.12 10.70
C PHE A 289 16.85 -4.87 11.93
N ASN A 290 17.21 -5.91 12.69
CA ASN A 290 18.09 -5.78 13.86
C ASN A 290 19.53 -5.36 13.49
N LEU A 291 19.92 -5.45 12.21
CA LEU A 291 21.20 -4.93 11.71
C LEU A 291 21.17 -3.43 11.44
N PHE A 292 19.99 -2.79 11.45
CA PHE A 292 19.86 -1.38 11.15
C PHE A 292 20.41 -0.54 12.31
N SER A 293 21.31 0.39 12.00
CA SER A 293 21.80 1.37 12.97
C SER A 293 20.70 2.38 13.29
N GLN A 294 20.81 3.07 14.43
CA GLN A 294 19.89 4.16 14.78
C GLN A 294 19.90 5.26 13.71
N GLN A 295 21.08 5.61 13.19
CA GLN A 295 21.23 6.56 12.09
C GLN A 295 20.43 6.14 10.86
N LYS A 296 20.44 4.84 10.54
CA LYS A 296 19.67 4.28 9.42
C LYS A 296 18.17 4.44 9.62
N ILE A 297 17.70 4.08 10.81
CA ILE A 297 16.28 4.21 11.17
C ILE A 297 15.83 5.67 11.10
N ASP A 298 16.65 6.60 11.57
CA ASP A 298 16.34 8.02 11.57
C ASP A 298 16.35 8.60 10.14
N ALA A 299 17.30 8.19 9.29
CA ALA A 299 17.32 8.56 7.88
C ALA A 299 16.03 8.10 7.15
N ILE A 300 15.61 6.84 7.36
CA ILE A 300 14.37 6.32 6.75
C ILE A 300 13.15 7.08 7.25
N LYS A 301 13.07 7.40 8.55
CA LYS A 301 12.00 8.22 9.12
C LYS A 301 11.94 9.60 8.49
N ASN A 302 13.07 10.28 8.38
CA ASN A 302 13.15 11.62 7.80
C ASN A 302 12.76 11.61 6.32
N PHE A 303 13.22 10.60 5.57
CA PHE A 303 12.87 10.42 4.17
C PHE A 303 11.36 10.26 3.98
N PHE A 304 10.72 9.38 4.77
CA PHE A 304 9.27 9.21 4.73
C PHE A 304 8.49 10.50 5.06
N LEU A 305 8.96 11.30 6.02
CA LEU A 305 8.32 12.59 6.32
C LEU A 305 8.39 13.56 5.14
N ALA A 306 9.51 13.59 4.44
CA ALA A 306 9.66 14.45 3.27
C ALA A 306 8.76 14.02 2.09
N THR A 307 8.52 12.72 1.92
CA THR A 307 7.61 12.24 0.88
C THR A 307 6.16 12.64 1.15
N LEU A 308 5.77 12.76 2.42
CA LEU A 308 4.45 13.29 2.81
C LEU A 308 4.32 14.80 2.56
N THR A 309 5.41 15.56 2.71
CA THR A 309 5.40 17.03 2.56
C THR A 309 5.75 17.51 1.17
N GLN A 310 6.05 16.61 0.23
CA GLN A 310 6.54 16.92 -1.12
C GLN A 310 7.77 17.85 -1.12
N ILE A 311 8.58 17.77 -0.06
CA ILE A 311 9.87 18.44 -0.03
C ILE A 311 10.82 17.54 -0.83
N ASP A 312 11.36 18.05 -1.93
CA ASP A 312 12.42 17.37 -2.65
C ASP A 312 13.63 17.21 -1.73
N LEU A 313 13.84 15.98 -1.28
CA LEU A 313 15.13 15.56 -0.75
C LEU A 313 15.92 14.98 -1.91
N ASP A 314 16.66 15.85 -2.60
CA ASP A 314 17.83 15.44 -3.38
C ASP A 314 18.91 14.99 -2.40
N HIS A 315 18.75 13.80 -1.84
CA HIS A 315 19.78 13.20 -0.99
C HIS A 315 19.98 11.75 -1.36
N ASN A 316 21.11 11.48 -2.01
CA ASN A 316 21.66 10.12 -2.07
C ASN A 316 22.19 9.81 -0.67
N ASP A 317 21.46 9.03 0.12
CA ASP A 317 21.85 8.61 1.47
C ASP A 317 21.85 7.08 1.52
N GLN A 318 23.04 6.49 1.66
CA GLN A 318 23.24 5.04 1.74
C GLN A 318 22.43 4.39 2.87
N ASN A 319 22.02 5.16 3.88
CA ASN A 319 21.12 4.69 4.92
C ASN A 319 19.72 4.29 4.40
N LEU A 320 19.32 4.72 3.21
CA LEU A 320 18.05 4.33 2.58
C LEU A 320 18.07 2.91 1.99
N MET A 321 19.23 2.27 1.87
CA MET A 321 19.35 0.89 1.36
C MET A 321 18.64 -0.13 2.25
N LEU A 322 17.60 -0.81 1.79
CA LEU A 322 16.86 -1.80 2.60
C LEU A 322 17.44 -3.22 2.53
N PHE A 323 18.38 -3.49 1.62
CA PHE A 323 18.92 -4.84 1.34
C PHE A 323 20.26 -5.14 2.03
#